data_AF-A0ABD2NTA5-F1
#
_entry.id   AF-A0ABD2NTA5-F1
#
_cell.length_a   1.000
_cell.length_b   1.000
_cell.length_c   1.000
_cell.angle_alpha   90.00
_cell.angle_beta   90.00
_cell.angle_gamma   90.00
#
_symmetry.space_group_name_H-M   'P 1'
#
loop_
_entity.id
_entity.type
_entity.pdbx_description
1 polymer ?
#
loop_
_entity_poly.entity_id
_entity_poly.type
_entity_poly.pdbx_seq_one_letter_code
_entity_poly.pdbx_strand_id
1 'polypeptide(L)' 'EFLKHFVESILMSRSVVVFMESHKSHLAPEVLQIASDEQIHKVTYPPYLTHLLQPLDVGVLQPLK' A
#
# COMPACT_ATOMS: atom_id res chain seq x y z
N GLU A 1 -9.30 -3.87 -8.12
CA GLU A 1 -10.14 -4.01 -6.91
C GLU A 1 -9.54 -3.31 -5.68
N PHE A 2 -8.41 -3.77 -5.10
CA PHE A 2 -7.91 -3.19 -3.84
C PHE A 2 -7.65 -1.67 -3.86
N LEU A 3 -6.89 -1.17 -4.86
CA LEU A 3 -6.47 0.23 -4.84
C LEU A 3 -7.64 1.18 -5.09
N LYS A 4 -8.62 0.77 -5.91
CA LYS A 4 -9.86 1.52 -6.13
C LYS A 4 -10.65 1.66 -4.84
N HIS A 5 -10.84 0.54 -4.13
CA HIS A 5 -11.51 0.55 -2.83
C HIS A 5 -10.77 1.41 -1.79
N PHE A 6 -9.43 1.40 -1.82
CA PHE A 6 -8.61 2.26 -0.97
C PHE A 6 -8.84 3.75 -1.29
N VAL A 7 -8.81 4.13 -2.57
CA VAL A 7 -9.07 5.51 -3.02
C VAL A 7 -10.44 6.00 -2.57
N GLU A 8 -11.48 5.17 -2.68
CA GLU A 8 -12.84 5.50 -2.22
C GLU A 8 -12.93 5.68 -0.70
N SER A 9 -12.04 5.03 0.06
CA SER A 9 -12.07 5.02 1.53
C SER A 9 -11.26 6.14 2.17
N ILE A 10 -10.42 6.85 1.42
CA ILE A 10 -9.53 7.89 1.96
C ILE A 10 -10.06 9.30 1.69
N LEU A 11 -9.85 10.21 2.64
CA LEU A 11 -10.01 11.64 2.39
C LEU A 11 -8.81 12.16 1.60
N MET A 12 -9.05 12.42 0.32
CA MET A 12 -8.11 12.94 -0.69
C MET A 12 -7.67 14.41 -0.44
N SER A 13 -7.55 14.86 0.81
CA SER A 13 -7.24 16.27 1.13
C SER A 13 -5.75 16.63 1.05
N ARG A 14 -4.87 15.65 0.85
CA ARG A 14 -3.40 15.80 0.79
C ARG A 14 -2.78 14.67 -0.02
N SER A 15 -1.53 14.84 -0.46
CA SER A 15 -0.77 13.77 -1.11
C SER A 15 -0.63 12.57 -0.16
N VAL A 16 -0.93 11.38 -0.68
CA VAL A 16 -1.00 10.13 0.09
C VAL A 16 0.23 9.29 -0.23
N VAL A 17 0.85 8.73 0.81
CA VAL A 17 1.92 7.74 0.68
C VAL A 17 1.40 6.40 1.16
N VAL A 18 1.43 5.39 0.29
CA VAL A 18 1.06 4.01 0.62
C VAL A 18 2.32 3.17 0.71
N PHE A 19 2.53 2.57 1.88
CA PHE A 19 3.58 1.59 2.10
C PHE A 19 3.01 0.18 1.96
N MET A 20 3.60 -0.63 1.11
CA MET A 20 3.09 -1.97 0.83
C MET A 20 4.20 -2.93 0.41
N GLU A 21 3.87 -4.22 0.36
CA GLU A 21 4.78 -5.23 -0.12
C GLU A 21 4.84 -5.23 -1.67
N SER A 22 5.95 -5.73 -2.24
CA SER A 22 6.27 -5.64 -3.68
C SER A 22 5.66 -6.74 -4.54
N HIS A 23 4.53 -7.34 -4.15
CA HIS A 23 3.90 -8.42 -4.88
C HIS A 23 3.45 -7.97 -6.27
N LYS A 24 3.48 -8.92 -7.21
CA LYS A 24 3.22 -8.66 -8.63
C LYS A 24 1.86 -8.00 -8.88
N SER A 25 0.82 -8.39 -8.13
CA SER A 25 -0.51 -7.78 -8.28
C SER A 25 -0.55 -6.31 -7.83
N HIS A 26 0.35 -5.90 -6.94
CA HIS A 26 0.46 -4.52 -6.48
C HIS A 26 1.32 -3.68 -7.42
N LEU A 27 2.19 -4.28 -8.21
CA LEU A 27 3.04 -3.59 -9.19
C LEU A 27 2.53 -3.69 -10.63
N ALA A 28 1.33 -4.24 -10.81
CA ALA A 28 0.69 -4.30 -12.12
C ALA A 28 0.52 -2.88 -12.71
N PRO A 29 0.71 -2.70 -14.03
CA PRO A 29 0.64 -1.38 -14.67
C PRO A 29 -0.65 -0.62 -14.38
N GLU A 30 -1.79 -1.31 -14.34
CA GLU A 30 -3.10 -0.70 -14.08
C GLU A 30 -3.17 -0.12 -12.66
N VAL A 31 -2.52 -0.77 -11.71
CA VAL A 31 -2.46 -0.31 -10.31
C VAL A 31 -1.52 0.90 -10.19
N LEU A 32 -0.41 0.90 -10.92
CA LEU A 32 0.50 2.05 -10.95
C LEU A 32 -0.14 3.27 -11.63
N GLN A 33 -0.93 3.05 -12.68
CA GLN A 33 -1.67 4.10 -13.37
C GLN A 33 -2.69 4.75 -12.42
N ILE A 34 -3.53 3.95 -11.75
CA ILE A 34 -4.50 4.47 -10.77
C ILE A 34 -3.80 5.23 -9.64
N ALA A 35 -2.67 4.73 -9.13
CA ALA A 35 -1.91 5.42 -8.10
C ALA A 35 -1.39 6.78 -8.59
N SER A 36 -0.90 6.85 -9.83
CA SER A 36 -0.43 8.09 -10.44
C SER A 36 -1.58 9.10 -10.62
N ASP A 37 -2.72 8.64 -11.15
CA ASP A 37 -3.89 9.48 -11.44
C ASP A 37 -4.47 10.09 -10.15
N GLU A 38 -4.45 9.33 -9.05
CA GLU A 38 -4.93 9.74 -7.72
C GLU A 38 -3.83 10.37 -6.84
N GLN A 39 -2.67 10.71 -7.40
CA GLN A 39 -1.54 11.33 -6.67
C GLN A 39 -1.05 10.55 -5.42
N ILE A 40 -1.15 9.22 -5.50
CA ILE A 40 -0.70 8.28 -4.48
C ILE A 40 0.74 7.87 -4.75
N HIS A 41 1.63 8.22 -3.84
CA HIS A 41 3.02 7.78 -3.86
C HIS A 41 3.12 6.39 -3.25
N LYS A 42 3.68 5.44 -4.01
CA LYS A 42 3.85 4.06 -3.54
C LYS A 42 5.27 3.79 -3.14
N VAL A 43 5.43 3.24 -1.94
CA VAL A 43 6.72 2.79 -1.40
C VAL A 43 6.61 1.30 -1.12
N THR A 44 7.46 0.52 -1.77
CA THR A 44 7.53 -0.93 -1.54
C THR A 44 8.63 -1.31 -0.57
N TYR A 45 8.33 -2.23 0.34
CA TYR A 45 9.35 -2.85 1.17
C TYR A 45 10.26 -3.79 0.35
N PRO A 46 11.54 -3.96 0.73
CA PRO A 46 12.37 -5.01 0.19
C PRO A 46 11.75 -6.40 0.46
N PRO A 47 12.04 -7.40 -0.39
CA PRO A 47 11.51 -8.75 -0.23
C PRO A 47 11.78 -9.32 1.17
N TYR A 48 10.81 -10.08 1.69
CA TYR A 48 10.87 -10.78 2.97
C TYR A 48 11.00 -9.90 4.22
N LEU A 49 10.94 -8.57 4.12
CA LEU A 49 11.09 -7.68 5.29
C LEU A 49 9.77 -7.17 5.87
N THR A 50 8.61 -7.60 5.35
CA THR A 50 7.29 -7.13 5.81
C THR A 50 7.08 -7.38 7.30
N HIS A 51 7.44 -8.58 7.78
CA HIS A 51 7.37 -8.95 9.19
C HIS A 51 8.22 -8.10 10.15
N LEU A 52 9.11 -7.25 9.62
CA LEU A 52 9.94 -6.32 10.41
C LEU A 52 9.56 -4.86 10.15
N LEU A 53 9.24 -4.51 8.90
CA LEU A 53 9.09 -3.13 8.46
C LEU A 53 7.64 -2.71 8.26
N GLN A 54 6.71 -3.65 8.04
CA GLN A 54 5.32 -3.34 7.76
C GLN A 54 4.57 -3.03 9.06
N PRO A 55 4.10 -1.78 9.28
CA PRO A 55 3.45 -1.39 10.53
C PRO A 55 2.18 -2.20 10.80
N LEU A 56 1.47 -2.62 9.75
CA LEU A 56 0.31 -3.49 9.90
C LEU A 56 0.70 -4.85 10.51
N ASP A 57 1.80 -5.45 10.06
CA ASP A 57 2.23 -6.77 10.52
C ASP A 57 2.80 -6.73 11.94
N VAL A 58 3.61 -5.70 12.25
CA VAL A 58 4.33 -5.55 13.52
C VAL A 58 3.50 -4.85 14.59
N GLY A 59 2.81 -3.77 14.22
CA GLY A 59 2.10 -2.93 15.19
C GLY A 59 0.68 -3.38 15.47
N VAL A 60 -0.04 -3.83 14.45
CA VAL A 60 -1.49 -4.09 14.56
C VAL A 60 -1.80 -5.58 14.66
N LEU A 61 -1.23 -6.39 13.77
CA LEU A 61 -1.53 -7.82 13.68
C LEU A 61 -0.68 -8.68 14.60
N GLN A 62 0.50 -8.21 15.04
CA GLN A 62 1.38 -8.99 15.91
C GLN A 62 0.72 -9.48 17.21
N PRO A 63 -0.10 -8.67 17.93
CA PRO A 63 -0.81 -9.16 19.12
C PRO A 63 -1.93 -10.17 18.83
N LEU A 64 -2.31 -10.35 17.56
CA LEU A 64 -3.39 -11.23 17.11
C LEU A 64 -2.85 -12.55 16.51
N LYS A 65 -1.53 -12.75 16.49
CA LYS A 65 -0.87 -13.99 16.07
C LYS A 65 -0.58 -14.87 17.28
#